data_AF-A0A5N5GGR0-F1
#
_entry.id   AF-A0A5N5GGR0-F1
#
_cell.length_a   1.000
_cell.length_b   1.000
_cell.length_c   1.000
_cell.angle_alpha   90.00
_cell.angle_beta   90.00
_cell.angle_gamma   90.00
#
_symmetry.space_group_name_H-M   'P 1'
#
loop_
_entity.id
_entity.type
_entity.pdbx_description
1 polymer ?
#
loop_
_entity_poly.entity_id
_entity_poly.type
_entity_poly.pdbx_seq_one_letter_code
_entity_poly.pdbx_strand_id
1 'polypeptide(L)'
;MTLVLLLSCVGHLLIAFPTPGSVYVASVIIRFSFGAQLPLLFAIISELFGLKYYSTLFNCGQLASPLGSYILNVKVTGMLYDREALKELAKSGRDRSSVKELICLGSQCYRLAFSILAAVTFFGAVVSLILVVRTREFYKGDIYKKFRDEAEDS
;
A
#
# COMPACT_ATOMS: atom_id res chain seq x y z
N MET A 1 1.05 -11.94 -0.31
CA MET A 1 0.83 -10.52 -0.62
C MET A 1 -0.55 -10.02 -0.21
N THR A 2 -1.64 -10.68 -0.62
CA THR A 2 -3.03 -10.32 -0.27
C THR A 2 -3.26 -10.03 1.22
N LEU A 3 -2.91 -10.96 2.10
CA LEU A 3 -3.09 -10.82 3.55
C LEU A 3 -2.35 -9.61 4.12
N VAL A 4 -1.14 -9.35 3.62
CA VAL A 4 -0.31 -8.23 4.05
C VAL A 4 -0.89 -6.89 3.59
N LEU A 5 -1.45 -6.84 2.38
CA LEU A 5 -2.15 -5.65 1.86
C LEU A 5 -3.45 -5.36 2.63
N LEU A 6 -4.20 -6.39 3.02
CA LEU A 6 -5.38 -6.23 3.87
C LEU A 6 -5.00 -5.69 5.26
N LEU A 7 -3.92 -6.22 5.85
CA LEU A 7 -3.42 -5.72 7.14
C LEU A 7 -2.98 -4.25 7.03
N SER A 8 -2.30 -3.87 5.94
CA SER A 8 -1.92 -2.47 5.69
C SER A 8 -3.13 -1.56 5.52
N CYS A 9 -4.21 -2.04 4.87
CA CYS A 9 -5.46 -1.29 4.70
C CYS A 9 -6.10 -0.98 6.07
N VAL A 10 -6.12 -1.97 6.98
CA VAL A 10 -6.56 -1.77 8.37
C VAL A 10 -5.70 -0.70 9.05
N GLY A 11 -4.37 -0.75 8.90
CA GLY A 11 -3.47 0.28 9.42
C GLY A 11 -3.79 1.70 8.89
N HIS A 12 -4.11 1.85 7.60
CA HIS A 12 -4.50 3.14 7.03
C HIS A 12 -5.86 3.64 7.54
N LEU A 13 -6.83 2.75 7.71
CA LEU A 13 -8.13 3.08 8.29
C LEU A 13 -8.01 3.52 9.76
N LEU A 14 -7.13 2.89 10.54
CA LEU A 14 -6.87 3.30 11.93
C LEU A 14 -6.34 4.74 12.02
N ILE A 15 -5.56 5.19 11.03
CA ILE A 15 -5.07 6.58 10.97
C ILE A 15 -6.19 7.53 10.53
N ALA A 16 -7.05 7.09 9.60
CA ALA A 16 -8.20 7.89 9.15
C ALA A 16 -9.23 8.12 10.27
N PHE A 17 -9.40 7.16 11.18
CA PHE A 17 -10.31 7.22 12.33
C PHE A 17 -9.52 7.18 13.66
N PRO A 18 -8.86 8.28 14.05
CA PRO A 18 -7.97 8.25 15.20
C PRO A 18 -8.75 8.18 16.51
N THR A 19 -8.50 7.11 17.26
CA THR A 19 -8.80 6.97 18.69
C THR A 19 -7.51 7.12 19.51
N PRO A 20 -7.57 7.40 20.83
CA PRO A 20 -6.35 7.51 21.65
C PRO A 20 -5.51 6.24 21.55
N GLY A 21 -4.24 6.38 21.13
CA GLY A 21 -3.31 5.26 20.90
C GLY A 21 -3.37 4.60 19.50
N SER A 22 -4.39 4.92 18.68
CA SER A 22 -4.57 4.30 17.34
C SER A 22 -3.37 4.49 16.42
N VAL A 23 -2.78 5.70 16.41
CA VAL A 23 -1.62 6.02 15.57
C VAL A 23 -0.37 5.20 15.90
N TYR A 24 -0.18 4.80 17.16
CA TYR A 24 0.91 3.91 17.55
C TYR A 24 0.69 2.51 16.98
N VAL A 25 -0.51 1.95 17.19
CA VAL A 25 -0.90 0.63 16.68
C VAL A 25 -0.83 0.60 15.15
N ALA A 26 -1.36 1.63 14.48
CA ALA A 26 -1.29 1.76 13.03
C ALA A 26 0.15 1.79 12.51
N SER A 27 1.05 2.53 13.16
CA SER A 27 2.46 2.61 12.78
C SER A 27 3.16 1.25 12.87
N VAL A 28 2.87 0.48 13.93
CA VAL A 28 3.40 -0.88 14.10
C VAL A 28 2.88 -1.80 12.99
N ILE A 29 1.57 -1.78 12.73
CA ILE A 29 0.94 -2.61 11.69
C ILE A 29 1.54 -2.29 10.31
N ILE A 30 1.62 -1.01 9.94
CA ILE A 30 2.11 -0.59 8.62
C ILE A 30 3.58 -0.97 8.44
N ARG A 31 4.43 -0.77 9.47
CA ARG A 31 5.84 -1.16 9.41
C ARG A 31 6.02 -2.66 9.29
N PHE A 32 5.24 -3.44 10.04
CA PHE A 32 5.25 -4.89 9.94
C PHE A 32 4.83 -5.36 8.54
N SER A 33 3.74 -4.82 8.00
CA SER A 33 3.28 -5.13 6.65
C SER A 33 4.32 -4.80 5.58
N PHE A 34 4.92 -3.61 5.66
CA PHE A 34 5.96 -3.18 4.71
C PHE A 34 7.21 -4.07 4.81
N GLY A 35 7.61 -4.43 6.02
CA GLY A 35 8.71 -5.36 6.25
C GLY A 35 8.45 -6.75 5.66
N ALA A 36 7.21 -7.24 5.71
CA ALA A 36 6.84 -8.52 5.11
C ALA A 36 6.78 -8.46 3.56
N GLN A 37 6.46 -7.31 2.97
CA GLN A 37 6.35 -7.16 1.51
C GLN A 37 7.69 -7.32 0.80
N LEU A 38 8.81 -6.84 1.36
CA LEU A 38 10.11 -6.90 0.69
C LEU A 38 10.59 -8.35 0.43
N PRO A 39 10.69 -9.23 1.44
CA PRO A 39 11.01 -10.65 1.23
C PRO A 39 10.04 -11.36 0.29
N LEU A 40 8.74 -11.10 0.43
CA LEU A 40 7.73 -11.72 -0.43
C LEU A 40 7.90 -11.29 -1.89
N LEU A 41 8.27 -10.04 -2.15
CA LEU A 41 8.50 -9.55 -3.51
C LEU A 41 9.71 -10.26 -4.14
N PHE A 42 10.80 -10.38 -3.39
CA PHE A 42 11.99 -11.10 -3.82
C PHE A 42 11.68 -12.57 -4.15
N ALA A 43 10.94 -13.26 -3.28
CA ALA A 43 10.54 -14.65 -3.49
C ALA A 43 9.66 -14.82 -4.75
N ILE A 44 8.67 -13.94 -4.94
CA ILE A 44 7.76 -14.00 -6.10
C ILE A 44 8.53 -13.76 -7.40
N ILE A 45 9.44 -12.78 -7.44
CA ILE A 45 10.21 -12.48 -8.66
C ILE A 45 11.14 -13.65 -9.00
N SER A 46 11.84 -14.22 -8.01
CA SER A 46 12.75 -15.35 -8.26
C SER A 46 12.01 -16.62 -8.68
N GLU A 47 10.81 -16.87 -8.14
CA GLU A 47 9.99 -18.04 -8.49
C GLU A 47 9.33 -17.91 -9.87
N LEU A 48 8.76 -16.74 -10.21
CA LEU A 48 8.07 -16.55 -11.49
C LEU A 48 8.99 -16.33 -12.69
N PHE A 49 10.07 -15.56 -12.52
CA PHE A 49 10.91 -15.11 -13.64
C PHE A 49 12.31 -15.74 -13.63
N GLY A 50 12.65 -16.47 -12.57
CA GLY A 50 13.99 -17.02 -12.38
C GLY A 50 15.05 -15.95 -12.15
N LEU A 51 16.30 -16.40 -11.99
CA LEU A 51 17.42 -15.53 -11.63
C LEU A 51 18.02 -14.74 -12.81
N LYS A 52 17.69 -15.11 -14.06
CA LYS A 52 18.36 -14.58 -15.26
C LYS A 52 18.17 -13.07 -15.46
N TYR A 53 16.99 -12.53 -15.17
CA TYR A 53 16.68 -11.09 -15.30
C TYR A 53 16.16 -10.48 -13.99
N TYR A 54 16.45 -11.13 -12.85
CA TYR A 54 15.96 -10.75 -11.53
C TYR A 54 16.28 -9.29 -11.19
N SER A 55 17.54 -8.89 -11.36
CA SER A 55 17.99 -7.53 -11.01
C SER A 55 17.27 -6.46 -11.83
N THR A 56 17.00 -6.71 -13.12
CA THR A 56 16.29 -5.75 -13.99
C THR A 56 14.82 -5.63 -13.58
N LEU A 57 14.15 -6.75 -13.33
CA LEU A 57 12.74 -6.77 -12.89
C LEU A 57 12.57 -6.12 -11.53
N PHE A 58 13.46 -6.40 -10.58
CA PHE A 58 13.44 -5.80 -9.26
C PHE A 58 13.67 -4.27 -9.33
N ASN A 59 14.67 -3.81 -10.08
CA ASN A 59 14.91 -2.38 -10.24
C ASN A 59 13.74 -1.67 -10.94
N CYS A 60 13.12 -2.29 -11.95
CA CYS A 60 11.91 -1.78 -12.59
C CYS A 60 10.75 -1.66 -11.59
N GLY A 61 10.55 -2.68 -10.75
CA GLY A 61 9.57 -2.64 -9.66
C GLY A 61 9.85 -1.53 -8.64
N GLN A 62 11.13 -1.32 -8.30
CA GLN A 62 11.54 -0.26 -7.38
C GLN A 62 11.31 1.15 -7.94
N LEU A 63 11.29 1.34 -9.27
CA LEU A 63 10.91 2.62 -9.89
C LEU A 63 9.43 2.97 -9.65
N ALA A 64 8.58 1.98 -9.35
CA ALA A 64 7.19 2.26 -8.98
C ALA A 64 7.09 2.99 -7.63
N SER A 65 8.04 2.79 -6.72
CA SER A 65 8.05 3.44 -5.39
C SER A 65 8.18 4.96 -5.46
N PRO A 66 9.18 5.57 -6.13
CA PRO A 66 9.26 7.03 -6.26
C PRO A 66 8.10 7.60 -7.08
N LEU A 67 7.65 6.89 -8.13
CA LEU A 67 6.53 7.32 -8.97
C LEU A 67 5.22 7.36 -8.15
N GLY A 68 4.95 6.30 -7.41
CA GLY A 68 3.78 6.18 -6.52
C GLY A 68 3.82 7.20 -5.40
N SER A 69 4.97 7.41 -4.76
CA SER A 69 5.15 8.46 -3.74
C SER A 69 4.86 9.85 -4.31
N TYR A 70 5.39 10.19 -5.50
CA TYR A 70 5.12 11.48 -6.11
C TYR A 70 3.62 11.70 -6.41
N ILE A 71 2.95 10.69 -6.97
CA ILE A 71 1.53 10.80 -7.30
C ILE A 71 0.67 10.85 -6.03
N LEU A 72 0.83 9.89 -5.12
CA LEU A 72 -0.05 9.75 -3.96
C LEU A 72 0.26 10.75 -2.84
N ASN A 73 1.53 11.07 -2.61
CA ASN A 73 1.92 12.02 -1.57
C ASN A 73 1.80 13.46 -2.07
N VAL A 74 2.50 13.82 -3.16
CA VAL A 74 2.54 15.21 -3.61
C VAL A 74 1.25 15.62 -4.30
N LYS A 75 0.82 14.87 -5.33
CA LYS A 75 -0.36 15.27 -6.12
C LYS A 75 -1.66 15.02 -5.38
N VAL A 76 -1.85 13.87 -4.74
CA VAL A 76 -3.12 13.56 -4.07
C VAL A 76 -3.17 14.14 -2.66
N THR A 77 -2.26 13.73 -1.78
CA THR A 77 -2.30 14.14 -0.36
C THR A 77 -2.03 15.64 -0.21
N GLY A 78 -1.04 16.18 -0.91
CA GLY A 78 -0.70 17.61 -0.87
C GLY A 78 -1.86 18.51 -1.32
N MET A 79 -2.46 18.26 -2.49
CA MET A 79 -3.57 19.09 -2.98
C MET A 79 -4.81 19.04 -2.07
N LEU A 80 -5.09 17.86 -1.50
CA LEU A 80 -6.23 17.66 -0.64
C LEU A 80 -6.03 18.34 0.73
N TYR A 81 -4.81 18.26 1.27
CA TYR A 81 -4.40 18.97 2.47
C TYR A 81 -4.50 20.49 2.28
N ASP A 82 -3.96 21.02 1.17
CA ASP A 82 -4.03 22.46 0.86
C ASP A 82 -5.48 22.93 0.76
N ARG A 83 -6.36 22.14 0.13
CA ARG A 83 -7.78 22.47 0.01
C ARG A 83 -8.47 22.56 1.37
N GLU A 84 -8.13 21.66 2.29
CA GLU A 84 -8.73 21.59 3.61
C GLU A 84 -8.18 22.71 4.51
N ALA A 85 -6.87 22.97 4.44
CA ALA A 85 -6.21 24.09 5.09
C ALA A 85 -6.79 25.45 4.66
N LEU A 86 -7.09 25.64 3.36
CA LEU A 86 -7.72 26.87 2.87
C LEU A 86 -9.15 27.06 3.41
N LYS A 87 -9.92 25.97 3.56
CA LYS A 87 -11.27 26.04 4.16
C LYS A 87 -11.21 26.44 5.64
N GLU A 88 -10.23 25.91 6.39
CA GLU A 88 -10.01 26.26 7.79
C GLU A 88 -9.59 27.74 7.95
N LEU A 89 -8.70 28.22 7.06
CA LEU A 89 -8.28 29.62 7.00
C LEU A 89 -9.45 30.56 6.68
N ALA A 90 -10.28 30.22 5.69
CA ALA A 90 -11.46 31.00 5.34
C ALA A 90 -12.47 31.09 6.51
N LYS A 91 -12.66 30.00 7.26
CA LYS A 91 -13.52 30.00 8.45
C LYS A 91 -12.99 30.83 9.62
N SER A 92 -11.66 30.94 9.73
CA SER A 92 -11.01 31.78 10.74
C SER A 92 -10.85 33.24 10.32
N GLY A 93 -11.36 33.63 9.13
CA GLY A 93 -11.33 35.00 8.63
C GLY A 93 -9.93 35.50 8.24
N ARG A 94 -8.95 34.60 8.07
CA ARG A 94 -7.58 34.93 7.65
C ARG A 94 -7.39 34.65 6.16
N ASP A 95 -6.78 35.61 5.47
CA ASP A 95 -6.44 35.47 4.05
C ASP A 95 -5.15 34.65 3.87
N ARG A 96 -4.94 34.05 2.69
CA ARG A 96 -3.73 33.28 2.34
C ARG A 96 -2.45 34.11 2.50
N SER A 97 -2.54 35.44 2.38
CA SER A 97 -1.43 36.37 2.60
C SER A 97 -1.04 36.56 4.08
N SER A 98 -1.91 36.18 5.02
CA SER A 98 -1.71 36.37 6.46
C SER A 98 -0.96 35.23 7.15
N VAL A 99 -0.67 34.14 6.44
CA VAL A 99 0.00 32.95 7.00
C VAL A 99 1.12 32.49 6.09
N LYS A 100 2.32 32.31 6.66
CA LYS A 100 3.54 31.90 5.95
C LYS A 100 3.48 30.46 5.44
N GLU A 101 2.72 29.59 6.10
CA GLU A 101 2.52 28.19 5.74
C GLU A 101 1.04 27.79 5.93
N LEU A 102 0.47 27.04 4.97
CA LEU A 102 -0.84 26.40 5.15
C LEU A 102 -0.65 25.23 6.11
N ILE A 103 -1.05 25.41 7.36
CA ILE A 103 -0.98 24.34 8.37
C ILE A 103 -2.40 24.03 8.82
N CYS A 104 -2.79 22.78 8.62
CA CYS A 104 -4.04 22.19 9.05
C CYS A 104 -3.75 21.09 10.07
N LEU A 105 -4.15 21.34 11.32
CA LEU A 105 -3.91 20.49 12.48
C LEU A 105 -5.21 19.81 12.88
N GLY A 106 -5.30 18.50 12.65
CA GLY A 106 -6.46 17.74 13.09
C GLY A 106 -6.67 16.46 12.32
N SER A 107 -7.47 15.56 12.91
CA SER A 107 -7.86 14.30 12.29
C SER A 107 -8.63 14.50 10.98
N GLN A 108 -9.42 15.58 10.87
CA GLN A 108 -10.23 15.86 9.68
C GLN A 108 -9.39 16.15 8.43
N CYS A 109 -8.20 16.74 8.59
CA CYS A 109 -7.34 17.09 7.45
C CYS A 109 -6.73 15.86 6.76
N TYR A 110 -6.35 14.87 7.56
CA TYR A 110 -5.69 13.67 7.07
C TYR A 110 -6.67 12.53 6.79
N ARG A 111 -7.89 12.56 7.35
CA ARG A 111 -8.89 11.50 7.20
C ARG A 111 -9.22 11.19 5.74
N LEU A 112 -9.38 12.21 4.88
CA LEU A 112 -9.72 12.00 3.47
C LEU A 112 -8.52 11.43 2.70
N ALA A 113 -7.31 11.93 2.94
CA ALA A 113 -6.09 11.40 2.33
C ALA A 113 -5.85 9.92 2.71
N PHE A 114 -5.90 9.58 4.01
CA PHE A 114 -5.73 8.20 4.46
C PHE A 114 -6.86 7.27 3.99
N SER A 115 -8.09 7.78 3.83
CA SER A 115 -9.17 7.02 3.23
C SER A 115 -8.92 6.68 1.75
N ILE A 116 -8.34 7.62 0.98
CA ILE A 116 -7.94 7.35 -0.40
C ILE A 116 -6.81 6.32 -0.44
N LEU A 117 -5.79 6.46 0.42
CA LEU A 117 -4.72 5.47 0.52
C LEU A 117 -5.25 4.09 0.89
N ALA A 118 -6.21 4.00 1.81
CA ALA A 118 -6.89 2.75 2.16
C ALA A 118 -7.64 2.16 0.94
N ALA A 119 -8.32 2.98 0.14
CA ALA A 119 -9.00 2.52 -1.07
C ALA A 119 -8.00 2.00 -2.13
N VAL A 120 -6.88 2.70 -2.34
CA VAL A 120 -5.83 2.29 -3.28
C VAL A 120 -5.19 0.97 -2.83
N THR A 121 -4.87 0.83 -1.53
CA THR A 121 -4.32 -0.42 -0.98
C THR A 121 -5.32 -1.57 -1.03
N PHE A 122 -6.60 -1.30 -0.78
CA PHE A 122 -7.66 -2.29 -0.94
C PHE A 122 -7.80 -2.75 -2.40
N PHE A 123 -7.77 -1.83 -3.36
CA PHE A 123 -7.75 -2.18 -4.78
C PHE A 123 -6.54 -3.06 -5.13
N GLY A 124 -5.36 -2.73 -4.62
CA GLY A 124 -4.17 -3.57 -4.73
C GLY A 124 -4.37 -4.98 -4.14
N ALA A 125 -5.06 -5.08 -3.00
CA ALA A 125 -5.38 -6.37 -2.38
C ALA A 125 -6.32 -7.20 -3.27
N VAL A 126 -7.33 -6.57 -3.88
CA VAL A 126 -8.26 -7.23 -4.83
C VAL A 126 -7.51 -7.72 -6.06
N VAL A 127 -6.67 -6.89 -6.68
CA VAL A 127 -5.85 -7.31 -7.84
C VAL A 127 -4.93 -8.47 -7.45
N SER A 128 -4.29 -8.40 -6.28
CA SER A 128 -3.46 -9.49 -5.77
C SER A 128 -4.28 -10.76 -5.52
N LEU A 129 -5.52 -10.65 -5.04
CA LEU A 129 -6.41 -11.79 -4.82
C LEU A 129 -6.80 -12.45 -6.13
N ILE A 130 -7.13 -11.65 -7.15
CA ILE A 130 -7.41 -12.14 -8.50
C ILE A 130 -6.19 -12.88 -9.05
N LEU A 131 -4.99 -12.32 -8.88
CA LEU A 131 -3.75 -12.95 -9.29
C LEU A 131 -3.56 -14.31 -8.60
N VAL A 132 -3.78 -14.38 -7.28
CA VAL A 132 -3.69 -15.62 -6.49
C VAL A 132 -4.71 -16.67 -6.97
N VAL A 133 -5.95 -16.27 -7.27
CA VAL A 133 -6.96 -17.19 -7.81
C VAL A 133 -6.53 -17.73 -9.17
N ARG A 134 -5.97 -16.88 -10.04
CA ARG A 134 -5.48 -17.29 -11.37
C ARG A 134 -4.23 -18.18 -11.28
N THR A 135 -3.27 -17.88 -10.42
CA THR A 135 -2.09 -18.73 -10.23
C THR A 135 -2.43 -20.02 -9.49
N ARG A 136 -3.45 -20.05 -8.61
CA ARG A 136 -3.88 -21.28 -7.95
C ARG A 136 -4.42 -22.31 -8.94
N GLU A 137 -5.09 -21.90 -10.01
CA GLU A 137 -5.51 -22.82 -11.08
C GLU A 137 -4.30 -23.39 -11.85
N PHE A 138 -3.23 -22.61 -12.02
CA PHE A 138 -1.96 -23.08 -12.59
C PHE A 138 -1.22 -24.05 -11.65
N TYR A 139 -1.03 -23.68 -10.38
CA TYR A 139 -0.38 -24.52 -9.36
C TYR A 139 -1.19 -25.77 -9.01
N LYS A 140 -2.52 -25.77 -9.10
CA LYS A 140 -3.31 -27.00 -8.91
C LYS A 140 -2.93 -28.08 -9.92
N GLY A 141 -2.62 -27.73 -11.16
CA GLY A 141 -2.20 -28.68 -12.19
C GLY A 141 -0.77 -29.18 -11.99
N ASP A 142 0.15 -28.30 -11.61
CA ASP A 142 1.56 -28.63 -11.40
C ASP A 142 1.82 -29.34 -10.07
N ILE A 143 1.15 -28.96 -8.99
CA ILE A 143 1.29 -29.60 -7.66
C ILE A 143 0.76 -31.03 -7.68
N TYR A 144 -0.39 -31.29 -8.31
CA TYR A 144 -0.95 -32.65 -8.41
C TYR A 144 -0.09 -33.57 -9.30
N LYS A 145 0.53 -33.02 -10.34
CA LYS A 145 1.51 -33.76 -11.15
C LYS A 145 2.78 -34.03 -10.36
N LYS A 146 3.33 -33.02 -9.69
CA LYS A 146 4.55 -33.16 -8.89
C LYS A 146 4.42 -34.19 -7.76
N PHE A 147 3.29 -34.22 -7.05
CA PHE A 147 3.03 -35.26 -6.03
C PHE A 147 2.76 -36.65 -6.63
N ARG A 148 2.31 -36.74 -7.88
CA ARG A 148 2.10 -38.02 -8.57
C ARG A 148 3.41 -38.58 -9.12
N ASP A 149 4.25 -37.73 -9.69
CA ASP A 149 5.55 -38.11 -10.23
C ASP A 149 6.51 -38.51 -9.09
N GLU A 150 6.50 -37.79 -7.95
CA GLU A 150 7.25 -38.19 -6.73
C GLU A 150 6.76 -39.53 -6.13
N ALA A 151 5.50 -39.91 -6.36
CA ALA A 151 4.93 -41.18 -5.91
C ALA A 151 5.14 -42.34 -6.89
N GLU A 152 5.42 -42.06 -8.17
CA GLU A 152 5.79 -43.07 -9.18
C GLU A 152 7.30 -43.37 -9.18
N ASP A 153 8.14 -42.44 -8.70
CA ASP A 153 9.59 -42.60 -8.55
C ASP A 153 10.04 -43.14 -7.16
N SER A 154 9.10 -43.50 -6.27
CA SER A 154 9.36 -44.13 -4.95
C SER A 154 8.95 -45.61 -4.93
#